data_AF-A0A9E0TJ75-F1
#
_entry.id   AF-A0A9E0TJ75-F1
#
_cell.length_a   1.000
_cell.length_b   1.000
_cell.length_c   1.000
_cell.angle_alpha   90.00
_cell.angle_beta   90.00
_cell.angle_gamma   90.00
#
_symmetry.space_group_name_H-M   'P 1'
#
loop_
_entity.id
_entity.type
_entity.pdbx_description
1 polymer ?
#
loop_
_entity_poly.entity_id
_entity_poly.type
_entity_poly.pdbx_seq_one_letter_code
_entity_poly.pdbx_strand_id
1 'polypeptide(L)'
;MKKTYVYFLVPLLGLIAFGAIYWNFLSTFDAKEQARVQAEKDKKAAKLALDAKNREKAIKDALESQEKRKKETEAKKAKEAKDNEIREAALEARNKARAEREKFSRQVDRLKNDVRIEKEAIAKIEETKKGLIQDEGFLKDYVKQAEANDKQLMQVVEKIAAADAARAAAEAAAAAAAKAKNS
;
A
#
# COMPACT_ATOMS: atom_id res chain seq x y z
N MET A 1 -45.27 -129.39 21.32
CA MET A 1 -44.48 -128.18 21.67
C MET A 1 -44.33 -127.26 20.45
N LYS A 2 -45.38 -126.50 20.06
CA LYS A 2 -45.35 -125.66 18.83
C LYS A 2 -45.91 -124.23 19.01
N LYS A 3 -46.20 -123.79 20.24
CA LYS A 3 -46.73 -122.43 20.51
C LYS A 3 -45.71 -121.47 21.12
N THR A 4 -44.52 -121.93 21.49
CA THR A 4 -43.49 -121.12 22.16
C THR A 4 -42.62 -120.30 21.20
N TYR A 5 -42.47 -120.73 19.94
CA TYR A 5 -41.64 -120.04 18.93
C TYR A 5 -42.31 -118.78 18.35
N VAL A 6 -43.64 -118.74 18.28
CA VAL A 6 -44.39 -117.59 17.70
C VAL A 6 -44.28 -116.35 18.60
N TYR A 7 -44.30 -116.54 19.93
CA TYR A 7 -44.09 -115.46 20.90
C TYR A 7 -42.65 -114.93 20.93
N PHE A 8 -41.69 -115.64 20.34
CA PHE A 8 -40.29 -115.20 20.24
C PHE A 8 -39.97 -114.58 18.86
N LEU A 9 -40.58 -115.09 17.79
CA LEU A 9 -40.39 -114.61 16.41
C LEU A 9 -41.01 -113.23 16.16
N VAL A 10 -42.19 -112.95 16.70
CA VAL A 10 -42.86 -111.66 16.49
C VAL A 10 -42.10 -110.50 17.16
N PRO A 11 -41.63 -110.60 18.43
CA PRO A 11 -40.77 -109.57 19.02
C PRO A 11 -39.42 -109.44 18.31
N LEU A 12 -38.86 -110.54 17.79
CA LEU A 12 -37.58 -110.52 17.06
C LEU A 12 -37.71 -109.77 15.72
N LEU A 13 -38.79 -110.02 14.97
CA LEU A 13 -39.08 -109.28 13.74
C LEU A 13 -39.39 -107.80 14.01
N GLY A 14 -40.07 -107.50 15.12
CA GLY A 14 -40.28 -106.14 15.59
C GLY A 14 -38.97 -105.42 15.93
N LEU A 15 -38.02 -106.11 16.57
CA LEU A 15 -36.68 -105.59 16.86
C LEU A 15 -35.86 -105.32 15.59
N ILE A 16 -35.95 -106.18 14.58
CA ILE A 16 -35.26 -105.99 13.29
C ILE A 16 -35.86 -104.80 12.54
N ALA A 17 -37.18 -104.68 12.48
CA ALA A 17 -37.86 -103.54 11.84
C ALA A 17 -37.57 -102.23 12.57
N PHE A 18 -37.59 -102.24 13.91
CA PHE A 18 -37.23 -101.08 14.73
C PHE A 18 -35.75 -100.70 14.55
N GLY A 19 -34.85 -101.67 14.50
CA GLY A 19 -33.43 -101.45 14.24
C GLY A 19 -33.17 -100.78 12.89
N ALA A 20 -33.86 -101.19 11.83
CA ALA A 20 -33.74 -100.58 10.50
C ALA A 20 -34.26 -99.13 10.47
N ILE A 21 -35.40 -98.86 11.11
CA ILE A 21 -35.98 -97.50 11.20
C ILE A 21 -35.10 -96.60 12.08
N TYR A 22 -34.60 -97.12 13.19
CA TYR A 22 -33.74 -96.40 14.12
C TYR A 22 -32.38 -96.07 13.50
N TRP A 23 -31.79 -96.99 12.71
CA TRP A 23 -30.55 -96.72 11.99
C TRP A 23 -30.72 -95.61 10.94
N ASN A 24 -31.85 -95.59 10.23
CA ASN A 24 -32.17 -94.52 9.29
C ASN A 24 -32.46 -93.18 9.99
N PHE A 25 -33.08 -93.21 11.17
CA PHE A 25 -33.27 -92.02 11.99
C PHE A 25 -31.94 -91.48 12.53
N LEU A 26 -31.05 -92.35 13.01
CA LEU A 26 -29.74 -91.97 13.54
C LEU A 26 -28.85 -91.37 12.43
N SER A 27 -28.82 -91.98 11.24
CA SER A 27 -28.06 -91.46 10.09
C SER A 27 -28.60 -90.12 9.58
N THR A 28 -29.92 -89.92 9.59
CA THR A 28 -30.53 -88.64 9.19
C THR A 28 -30.45 -87.57 10.28
N PHE A 29 -30.42 -87.96 11.55
CA PHE A 29 -30.20 -87.05 12.68
C PHE A 29 -28.76 -86.54 12.71
N ASP A 30 -27.76 -87.42 12.59
CA ASP A 30 -26.36 -87.02 12.47
C ASP A 30 -26.11 -86.13 11.25
N ALA A 31 -26.73 -86.44 10.11
CA ALA A 31 -26.65 -85.61 8.91
C ALA A 31 -27.26 -84.21 9.12
N LYS A 32 -28.36 -84.09 9.88
CA LYS A 32 -28.99 -82.80 10.22
C LYS A 32 -28.17 -82.01 11.23
N GLU A 33 -27.58 -82.67 12.24
CA GLU A 33 -26.71 -82.04 13.23
C GLU A 33 -25.45 -81.48 12.55
N GLN A 34 -24.81 -82.27 11.70
CA GLN A 34 -23.67 -81.86 10.86
C GLN A 34 -24.02 -80.70 9.94
N ALA A 35 -25.19 -80.75 9.29
CA ALA A 35 -25.67 -79.65 8.44
C ALA A 35 -25.93 -78.36 9.24
N ARG A 36 -26.44 -78.45 10.48
CA ARG A 36 -26.60 -77.27 11.36
C ARG A 36 -25.27 -76.68 11.78
N VAL A 37 -24.32 -77.52 12.21
CA VAL A 37 -22.98 -77.07 12.60
C VAL A 37 -22.26 -76.43 11.42
N GLN A 38 -22.38 -77.01 10.22
CA GLN A 38 -21.78 -76.44 9.01
C GLN A 38 -22.45 -75.11 8.63
N ALA A 39 -23.78 -75.03 8.67
CA ALA A 39 -24.50 -73.78 8.41
C ALA A 39 -24.14 -72.66 9.42
N GLU A 40 -23.89 -72.98 10.69
CA GLU A 40 -23.40 -72.00 11.66
C GLU A 40 -21.95 -71.56 11.39
N LYS A 41 -21.07 -72.50 11.00
CA LYS A 41 -19.70 -72.17 10.59
C LYS A 41 -19.69 -71.28 9.35
N ASP A 42 -20.50 -71.59 8.35
CA ASP A 42 -20.62 -70.82 7.12
C ASP A 42 -21.18 -69.41 7.39
N LYS A 43 -22.18 -69.30 8.29
CA LYS A 43 -22.69 -67.99 8.76
C LYS A 43 -21.62 -67.17 9.48
N LYS A 44 -20.82 -67.78 10.35
CA LYS A 44 -19.72 -67.09 11.04
C LYS A 44 -18.64 -66.66 10.05
N ALA A 45 -18.26 -67.53 9.10
CA ALA A 45 -17.30 -67.21 8.06
C ALA A 45 -17.79 -66.07 7.15
N ALA A 46 -19.07 -66.11 6.74
CA ALA A 46 -19.68 -65.05 5.94
C ALA A 46 -19.74 -63.72 6.69
N LYS A 47 -20.07 -63.74 7.99
CA LYS A 47 -20.07 -62.53 8.84
C LYS A 47 -18.67 -61.95 8.99
N LEU A 48 -17.66 -62.78 9.24
CA LEU A 48 -16.26 -62.34 9.32
C LEU A 48 -15.75 -61.76 7.99
N ALA A 49 -16.11 -62.37 6.86
CA ALA A 49 -15.76 -61.86 5.53
C ALA A 49 -16.45 -60.51 5.24
N LEU A 50 -17.72 -60.36 5.63
CA LEU A 50 -18.45 -59.10 5.49
C LEU A 50 -17.85 -58.00 6.39
N ASP A 51 -17.55 -58.32 7.65
CA ASP A 51 -16.93 -57.38 8.58
C ASP A 51 -15.54 -56.94 8.11
N ALA A 52 -14.75 -57.84 7.54
CA ALA A 52 -13.45 -57.51 6.95
C ALA A 52 -13.59 -56.52 5.77
N LYS A 53 -14.54 -56.78 4.85
CA LYS A 53 -14.82 -55.87 3.72
C LYS A 53 -15.33 -54.51 4.19
N ASN A 54 -16.20 -54.49 5.20
CA ASN A 54 -16.73 -53.24 5.75
C ASN A 54 -15.64 -52.42 6.44
N ARG A 55 -14.70 -53.07 7.15
CA ARG A 55 -13.54 -52.40 7.75
C ARG A 55 -12.60 -51.84 6.69
N GLU A 56 -12.29 -52.62 5.65
CA GLU A 56 -11.43 -52.16 4.55
C GLU A 56 -12.05 -50.95 3.84
N LYS A 57 -13.36 -50.98 3.58
CA LYS A 57 -14.10 -49.86 2.99
C LYS A 57 -14.08 -48.64 3.92
N ALA A 58 -14.36 -48.82 5.20
CA ALA A 58 -14.33 -47.72 6.17
C ALA A 58 -12.95 -47.08 6.30
N ILE A 59 -11.86 -47.88 6.24
CA ILE A 59 -10.49 -47.37 6.24
C ILE A 59 -10.19 -46.59 4.96
N LYS A 60 -10.57 -47.11 3.79
CA LYS A 60 -10.40 -46.41 2.51
C LYS A 60 -11.16 -45.08 2.48
N ASP A 61 -12.43 -45.09 2.85
CA ASP A 61 -13.27 -43.89 2.91
C ASP A 61 -12.68 -42.86 3.91
N ALA A 62 -12.17 -43.32 5.05
CA ALA A 62 -11.51 -42.45 6.03
C ALA A 62 -10.23 -41.82 5.47
N LEU A 63 -9.36 -42.60 4.81
CA LEU A 63 -8.14 -42.09 4.18
C LEU A 63 -8.44 -41.08 3.07
N GLU A 64 -9.38 -41.40 2.17
CA GLU A 64 -9.80 -40.50 1.11
C GLU A 64 -10.36 -39.19 1.66
N SER A 65 -11.16 -39.25 2.73
CA SER A 65 -11.70 -38.05 3.37
C SER A 65 -10.59 -37.21 4.02
N GLN A 66 -9.57 -37.83 4.61
CA GLN A 66 -8.44 -37.14 5.20
C GLN A 66 -7.59 -36.45 4.12
N GLU A 67 -7.34 -37.13 3.00
CA GLU A 67 -6.62 -36.54 1.86
C GLU A 67 -7.39 -35.37 1.25
N LYS A 68 -8.71 -35.49 1.08
CA LYS A 68 -9.56 -34.39 0.59
C LYS A 68 -9.48 -33.18 1.50
N ARG A 69 -9.62 -33.37 2.83
CA ARG A 69 -9.51 -32.28 3.80
C ARG A 69 -8.13 -31.63 3.82
N LYS A 70 -7.06 -32.42 3.69
CA LYS A 70 -5.68 -31.90 3.58
C LYS A 70 -5.54 -31.02 2.34
N LYS A 71 -5.95 -31.51 1.17
CA LYS A 71 -5.90 -30.76 -0.10
C LYS A 71 -6.75 -29.48 -0.05
N GLU A 72 -7.98 -29.56 0.49
CA GLU A 72 -8.85 -28.39 0.65
C GLU A 72 -8.26 -27.36 1.63
N THR A 73 -7.68 -27.81 2.74
CA THR A 73 -7.04 -26.93 3.72
C THR A 73 -5.81 -26.25 3.13
N GLU A 74 -4.97 -26.98 2.40
CA GLU A 74 -3.79 -26.44 1.72
C GLU A 74 -4.18 -25.44 0.64
N ALA A 75 -5.19 -25.75 -0.19
CA ALA A 75 -5.70 -24.83 -1.20
C ALA A 75 -6.29 -23.56 -0.58
N LYS A 76 -7.05 -23.71 0.52
CA LYS A 76 -7.64 -22.57 1.24
C LYS A 76 -6.54 -21.71 1.88
N LYS A 77 -5.56 -22.31 2.56
CA LYS A 77 -4.43 -21.58 3.14
C LYS A 77 -3.60 -20.86 2.08
N ALA A 78 -3.34 -21.51 0.95
CA ALA A 78 -2.60 -20.88 -0.15
C ALA A 78 -3.37 -19.68 -0.75
N LYS A 79 -4.70 -19.80 -0.85
CA LYS A 79 -5.55 -18.69 -1.29
C LYS A 79 -5.58 -17.55 -0.27
N GLU A 80 -5.81 -17.86 1.00
CA GLU A 80 -5.83 -16.87 2.08
C GLU A 80 -4.48 -16.15 2.23
N ALA A 81 -3.37 -16.86 2.09
CA ALA A 81 -2.04 -16.26 2.08
C ALA A 81 -1.88 -15.25 0.93
N LYS A 82 -2.24 -15.64 -0.29
CA LYS A 82 -2.19 -14.75 -1.47
C LYS A 82 -3.11 -13.54 -1.30
N ASP A 83 -4.34 -13.75 -0.84
CA ASP A 83 -5.31 -12.66 -0.63
C ASP A 83 -4.82 -11.68 0.45
N ASN A 84 -4.16 -12.18 1.50
CA ASN A 84 -3.55 -11.36 2.53
C ASN A 84 -2.33 -10.59 1.99
N GLU A 85 -1.43 -11.22 1.26
CA GLU A 85 -0.27 -10.57 0.62
C GLU A 85 -0.72 -9.44 -0.32
N ILE A 86 -1.74 -9.68 -1.15
CA ILE A 86 -2.30 -8.67 -2.05
C ILE A 86 -2.89 -7.51 -1.24
N ARG A 87 -3.62 -7.80 -0.16
CA ARG A 87 -4.21 -6.77 0.71
C ARG A 87 -3.14 -5.93 1.39
N GLU A 88 -2.10 -6.57 1.92
CA GLU A 88 -0.97 -5.90 2.58
C GLU A 88 -0.21 -5.02 1.59
N ALA A 89 0.14 -5.55 0.42
CA ALA A 89 0.79 -4.78 -0.64
C ALA A 89 -0.05 -3.56 -1.08
N ALA A 90 -1.37 -3.72 -1.20
CA ALA A 90 -2.27 -2.62 -1.53
C ALA A 90 -2.32 -1.55 -0.42
N LEU A 91 -2.32 -1.97 0.85
CA LEU A 91 -2.29 -1.05 1.99
C LEU A 91 -0.97 -0.29 2.07
N GLU A 92 0.16 -0.97 1.87
CA GLU A 92 1.48 -0.36 1.82
C GLU A 92 1.59 0.66 0.68
N ALA A 93 1.15 0.28 -0.53
CA ALA A 93 1.14 1.18 -1.69
C ALA A 93 0.28 2.42 -1.42
N ARG A 94 -0.92 2.25 -0.83
CA ARG A 94 -1.79 3.36 -0.45
C ARG A 94 -1.13 4.27 0.59
N ASN A 95 -0.52 3.69 1.62
CA ASN A 95 0.13 4.45 2.69
C ASN A 95 1.34 5.23 2.14
N LYS A 96 2.14 4.62 1.25
CA LYS A 96 3.24 5.28 0.56
C LYS A 96 2.75 6.45 -0.30
N ALA A 97 1.74 6.22 -1.14
CA ALA A 97 1.15 7.28 -1.97
C ALA A 97 0.60 8.44 -1.13
N ARG A 98 -0.02 8.14 0.02
CA ARG A 98 -0.50 9.17 0.96
C ARG A 98 0.66 9.98 1.56
N ALA A 99 1.71 9.31 2.01
CA ALA A 99 2.89 9.97 2.58
C ALA A 99 3.60 10.87 1.54
N GLU A 100 3.72 10.40 0.30
CA GLU A 100 4.27 11.19 -0.81
C GLU A 100 3.39 12.40 -1.12
N ARG A 101 2.06 12.22 -1.21
CA ARG A 101 1.12 13.33 -1.41
C ARG A 101 1.26 14.39 -0.33
N GLU A 102 1.36 13.99 0.93
CA GLU A 102 1.49 14.92 2.06
C GLU A 102 2.85 15.65 2.03
N LYS A 103 3.93 14.95 1.67
CA LYS A 103 5.25 15.56 1.45
C LYS A 103 5.19 16.61 0.34
N PHE A 104 4.61 16.29 -0.81
CA PHE A 104 4.49 17.22 -1.93
C PHE A 104 3.58 18.41 -1.60
N SER A 105 2.46 18.17 -0.91
CA SER A 105 1.59 19.27 -0.44
C SER A 105 2.36 20.26 0.42
N ARG A 106 3.12 19.77 1.41
CA ARG A 106 3.95 20.62 2.27
C ARG A 106 5.02 21.39 1.49
N GLN A 107 5.63 20.76 0.48
CA GLN A 107 6.61 21.43 -0.38
C GLN A 107 5.96 22.53 -1.23
N VAL A 108 4.78 22.27 -1.79
CA VAL A 108 4.02 23.26 -2.56
C VAL A 108 3.60 24.44 -1.67
N ASP A 109 3.11 24.17 -0.47
CA ASP A 109 2.70 25.22 0.47
C ASP A 109 3.89 26.08 0.90
N ARG A 110 5.05 25.46 1.17
CA ARG A 110 6.29 26.19 1.44
C ARG A 110 6.70 27.05 0.26
N LEU A 111 6.78 26.46 -0.94
CA LEU A 111 7.20 27.18 -2.14
C LEU A 111 6.25 28.33 -2.47
N LYS A 112 4.94 28.15 -2.26
CA LYS A 112 3.95 29.21 -2.43
C LYS A 112 4.19 30.37 -1.47
N ASN A 113 4.52 30.07 -0.21
CA ASN A 113 4.87 31.10 0.78
C ASN A 113 6.18 31.81 0.41
N ASP A 114 7.21 31.06 0.01
CA ASP A 114 8.50 31.62 -0.42
C ASP A 114 8.29 32.56 -1.62
N VAL A 115 7.56 32.12 -2.65
CA VAL A 115 7.20 32.95 -3.81
C VAL A 115 6.45 34.22 -3.41
N ARG A 116 5.54 34.14 -2.42
CA ARG A 116 4.82 35.33 -1.93
C ARG A 116 5.78 36.31 -1.27
N ILE A 117 6.65 35.82 -0.38
CA ILE A 117 7.65 36.64 0.33
C ILE A 117 8.59 37.32 -0.67
N GLU A 118 9.10 36.57 -1.65
CA GLU A 118 9.99 37.11 -2.67
C GLU A 118 9.30 38.16 -3.54
N LYS A 119 8.02 37.96 -3.91
CA LYS A 119 7.25 38.98 -4.63
C LYS A 119 7.09 40.27 -3.82
N GLU A 120 6.82 40.16 -2.52
CA GLU A 120 6.74 41.32 -1.62
C GLU A 120 8.09 42.03 -1.50
N ALA A 121 9.20 41.28 -1.45
CA ALA A 121 10.55 41.85 -1.44
C ALA A 121 10.89 42.57 -2.75
N ILE A 122 10.59 41.96 -3.90
CA ILE A 122 10.78 42.56 -5.23
C ILE A 122 9.99 43.87 -5.34
N ALA A 123 8.73 43.89 -4.92
CA ALA A 123 7.92 45.11 -4.96
C ALA A 123 8.54 46.26 -4.15
N LYS A 124 9.08 45.98 -2.96
CA LYS A 124 9.79 46.97 -2.14
C LYS A 124 11.08 47.47 -2.80
N ILE A 125 11.83 46.56 -3.43
CA ILE A 125 13.05 46.92 -4.17
C ILE A 125 12.70 47.80 -5.37
N GLU A 126 11.65 47.49 -6.12
CA GLU A 126 11.18 48.29 -7.25
C GLU A 126 10.73 49.68 -6.83
N GLU A 127 10.00 49.79 -5.72
CA GLU A 127 9.60 51.08 -5.14
C GLU A 127 10.82 51.92 -4.73
N THR A 128 11.77 51.30 -4.01
CA THR A 128 13.01 51.97 -3.59
C THR A 128 13.83 52.42 -4.79
N LYS A 129 13.96 51.57 -5.81
CA LYS A 129 14.66 51.89 -7.06
C LYS A 129 14.03 53.08 -7.77
N LYS A 130 12.70 53.15 -7.81
CA LYS A 130 11.98 54.28 -8.43
C LYS A 130 12.30 55.59 -7.71
N GLY A 131 12.31 55.59 -6.37
CA GLY A 131 12.72 56.75 -5.58
C GLY A 131 14.15 57.18 -5.88
N LEU A 132 15.09 56.24 -5.88
CA LEU A 132 16.50 56.53 -6.19
C LEU A 132 16.71 57.12 -7.59
N ILE A 133 15.96 56.65 -8.60
CA ILE A 133 16.02 57.21 -9.95
C ILE A 133 15.49 58.65 -9.99
N GLN A 134 14.43 58.94 -9.23
CA GLN A 134 13.88 60.29 -9.12
C GLN A 134 14.88 61.23 -8.42
N ASP A 135 15.47 60.79 -7.32
CA ASP A 135 16.48 61.53 -6.58
C ASP A 135 17.72 61.78 -7.43
N GLU A 136 18.20 60.78 -8.17
CA GLU A 136 19.32 60.92 -9.10
C GLU A 136 19.03 61.98 -10.17
N GLY A 137 17.81 61.97 -10.74
CA GLY A 137 17.36 62.97 -11.70
C GLY A 137 17.34 64.37 -11.11
N PHE A 138 16.73 64.52 -9.93
CA PHE A 138 16.69 65.80 -9.21
C PHE A 138 18.08 66.34 -8.92
N LEU A 139 19.00 65.51 -8.41
CA LEU A 139 20.37 65.92 -8.09
C LEU A 139 21.13 66.36 -9.34
N LYS A 140 20.97 65.66 -10.47
CA LYS A 140 21.60 66.05 -11.74
C LYS A 140 21.13 67.43 -12.20
N ASP A 141 19.82 67.67 -12.16
CA ASP A 141 19.24 68.96 -12.54
C ASP A 141 19.66 70.08 -11.59
N TYR A 142 19.68 69.81 -10.28
CA TYR A 142 20.13 70.75 -9.27
C TYR A 142 21.60 71.14 -9.47
N VAL A 143 22.50 70.17 -9.66
CA VAL A 143 23.93 70.43 -9.91
C VAL A 143 24.11 71.27 -11.17
N LYS A 144 23.38 70.95 -12.25
CA LYS A 144 23.44 71.73 -13.49
C LYS A 144 23.00 73.19 -13.30
N GLN A 145 21.95 73.42 -12.51
CA GLN A 145 21.50 74.78 -12.17
C GLN A 145 22.52 75.50 -11.29
N ALA A 146 23.08 74.82 -10.28
CA ALA A 146 24.10 75.39 -9.41
C ALA A 146 25.35 75.82 -10.19
N GLU A 147 25.85 74.97 -11.09
CA GLU A 147 26.97 75.29 -11.98
C GLU A 147 26.66 76.46 -12.94
N ALA A 148 25.43 76.54 -13.45
CA ALA A 148 25.02 77.66 -14.29
C ALA A 148 24.96 78.97 -13.51
N ASN A 149 24.42 78.94 -12.28
CA ASN A 149 24.34 80.09 -11.40
C ASN A 149 25.74 80.59 -10.99
N ASP A 150 26.66 79.67 -10.67
CA ASP A 150 28.05 80.01 -10.34
C ASP A 150 28.76 80.71 -11.51
N LYS A 151 28.62 80.18 -12.73
CA LYS A 151 29.15 80.83 -13.94
C LYS A 151 28.55 82.22 -14.16
N GLN A 152 27.23 82.38 -13.97
CA GLN A 152 26.58 83.67 -14.11
C GLN A 152 27.08 84.68 -13.06
N LEU A 153 27.25 84.24 -11.81
CA LEU A 153 27.78 85.08 -10.74
C LEU A 153 29.21 85.53 -11.08
N MET A 154 30.07 84.62 -11.53
CA MET A 154 31.43 84.95 -11.95
C MET A 154 31.44 85.98 -13.09
N GLN A 155 30.57 85.83 -14.10
CA GLN A 155 30.44 86.82 -15.18
C GLN A 155 29.99 88.20 -14.68
N VAL A 156 29.09 88.26 -13.69
CA VAL A 156 28.68 89.53 -13.09
C VAL A 156 29.83 90.16 -12.32
N VAL A 157 30.58 89.39 -11.54
CA VAL A 157 31.78 89.86 -10.81
C VAL A 157 32.82 90.42 -11.78
N GLU A 158 33.10 89.72 -12.89
CA GLU A 158 34.03 90.20 -13.93
C GLU A 158 33.56 91.53 -14.56
N LYS A 159 32.26 91.66 -14.85
CA LYS A 159 31.69 92.91 -15.38
C LYS A 159 31.79 94.07 -14.40
N ILE A 160 31.56 93.82 -13.11
CA ILE A 160 31.71 94.83 -12.05
C ILE A 160 33.17 95.28 -11.98
N ALA A 161 34.11 94.34 -11.93
CA ALA A 161 35.54 94.65 -11.88
C ALA A 161 35.99 95.47 -13.12
N ALA A 162 35.51 95.12 -14.31
CA ALA A 162 35.77 95.88 -15.53
C ALA A 162 35.17 97.29 -15.51
N ALA A 163 33.93 97.44 -15.00
CA ALA A 163 33.27 98.73 -14.87
C ALA A 163 33.98 99.65 -13.86
N ASP A 164 34.41 99.10 -12.72
CA ASP A 164 35.17 99.84 -11.70
C ASP A 164 36.52 100.30 -12.24
N ALA A 165 37.23 99.44 -12.99
CA ALA A 165 38.48 99.80 -13.65
C ALA A 165 38.28 100.90 -14.69
N ALA A 166 37.22 100.82 -15.50
CA ALA A 166 36.89 101.85 -16.49
C ALA A 166 36.54 103.19 -15.84
N ARG A 167 35.80 103.17 -14.72
CA ARG A 167 35.47 104.36 -13.95
C ARG A 167 36.73 105.00 -13.36
N ALA A 168 37.61 104.22 -12.73
CA ALA A 168 38.87 104.71 -12.20
C ALA A 168 39.76 105.34 -13.30
N ALA A 169 39.82 104.72 -14.48
CA ALA A 169 40.55 105.27 -15.63
C ALA A 169 39.93 106.59 -16.14
N ALA A 170 38.61 106.67 -16.21
CA ALA A 170 37.90 107.89 -16.62
C ALA A 170 38.10 109.04 -15.60
N GLU A 171 38.03 108.75 -14.31
CA GLU A 171 38.31 109.72 -13.24
C GLU A 171 39.78 110.21 -13.30
N ALA A 172 40.74 109.32 -13.54
CA ALA A 172 42.14 109.68 -13.74
C ALA A 172 42.35 110.56 -14.98
N ALA A 173 41.71 110.23 -16.10
CA ALA A 173 41.77 111.03 -17.33
C ALA A 173 41.14 112.42 -17.14
N ALA A 174 40.00 112.50 -16.44
CA ALA A 174 39.36 113.77 -16.10
C ALA A 174 40.23 114.63 -15.19
N ALA A 175 40.88 114.04 -14.17
CA ALA A 175 41.82 114.73 -13.30
C ALA A 175 43.05 115.24 -14.05
N ALA A 176 43.59 114.46 -15.00
CA ALA A 176 44.69 114.88 -15.86
C ALA A 176 44.29 116.04 -16.78
N ALA A 177 43.11 115.97 -17.41
CA ALA A 177 42.58 117.04 -18.25
C ALA A 177 42.29 118.34 -17.47
N ALA A 178 41.82 118.23 -16.22
CA ALA A 178 41.61 119.38 -15.35
C ALA A 178 42.95 120.06 -14.97
N LYS A 179 44.00 119.27 -14.71
CA LYS A 179 45.36 119.80 -14.46
C LYS A 179 45.94 120.52 -15.68
N ALA A 180 45.72 120.00 -16.88
CA ALA A 180 46.21 120.61 -18.12
C ALA A 180 45.48 121.91 -18.52
N LYS A 181 44.26 122.17 -18.01
CA LYS A 181 43.53 123.43 -18.24
C LYS A 181 43.89 124.54 -17.25
N ASN A 182 44.52 124.20 -16.13
CA ASN A 182 44.90 125.14 -15.06
C ASN A 182 46.42 125.46 -15.08
N SER A 183 47.13 125.04 -16.12
CA SER A 183 48.53 125.38 -16.43
C SER A 183 48.59 126.25 -17.69
#